data_AF-A0A5J4UBG2-F1
#
_entry.id   AF-A0A5J4UBG2-F1
#
_cell.length_a   1.000
_cell.length_b   1.000
_cell.length_c   1.000
_cell.angle_alpha   90.00
_cell.angle_beta   90.00
_cell.angle_gamma   90.00
#
_symmetry.space_group_name_H-M   'P 1'
#
loop_
_entity.id
_entity.type
_entity.pdbx_description
1 polymer ?
#
loop_
_entity_poly.entity_id
_entity_poly.type
_entity_poly.pdbx_seq_one_letter_code
_entity_poly.pdbx_strand_id
1 'polypeptide(L)'
;MIFRQTRSQMNLNPTIDLFSQHINNLLPRFMSTIREHEEIAIDALNQTWKMEIPWIHPPIHLLPAVQKKIEEQHIEVMIIAPLWPCQIWYSELVNENVQSFIHGWRNQILELETSLIKKNLKLSSSKICSFLMDRGPGKEEDTHDGLNECKTYPQEQQI
;
A
#
# COMPACT_ATOMS: atom_id res chain seq x y z
N MET A 1 12.45 -6.10 -7.51
CA MET A 1 12.40 -7.38 -6.76
C MET A 1 11.04 -7.59 -6.11
N ILE A 2 10.57 -6.70 -5.23
CA ILE A 2 9.25 -6.80 -4.56
C ILE A 2 8.10 -7.09 -5.53
N PHE A 3 7.94 -6.28 -6.58
CA PHE A 3 6.84 -6.43 -7.54
C PHE A 3 6.70 -7.85 -8.11
N ARG A 4 7.79 -8.40 -8.66
CA ARG A 4 7.81 -9.75 -9.25
C ARG A 4 7.54 -10.82 -8.19
N GLN A 5 8.06 -10.63 -6.98
CA GLN A 5 7.87 -11.56 -5.87
C GLN A 5 6.41 -11.55 -5.40
N THR A 6 5.82 -10.39 -5.15
CA THR A 6 4.41 -10.25 -4.76
C THR A 6 3.49 -10.84 -5.82
N ARG A 7 3.69 -10.47 -7.09
CA ARG A 7 2.92 -11.00 -8.23
C ARG A 7 2.91 -12.53 -8.25
N SER A 8 4.07 -13.14 -8.01
CA SER A 8 4.20 -14.61 -7.96
C SER A 8 3.56 -15.23 -6.71
N GLN A 9 3.65 -14.59 -5.54
CA GLN A 9 3.14 -15.13 -4.28
C GLN A 9 1.62 -14.98 -4.14
N MET A 10 1.06 -13.90 -4.69
CA MET A 10 -0.38 -13.60 -4.63
C MET A 10 -1.14 -14.05 -5.87
N ASN A 11 -0.44 -14.59 -6.88
CA ASN A 11 -1.02 -15.09 -8.14
C ASN A 11 -1.95 -14.09 -8.85
N LEU A 12 -1.60 -12.80 -8.81
CA LEU A 12 -2.36 -11.73 -9.46
C LEU A 12 -1.55 -11.03 -10.52
N ASN A 13 -2.24 -10.43 -11.49
CA ASN A 13 -1.62 -9.73 -12.60
C ASN A 13 -2.07 -8.25 -12.57
N PRO A 14 -1.35 -7.38 -11.85
CA PRO A 14 -1.74 -5.99 -11.80
C PRO A 14 -1.63 -5.36 -13.19
N THR A 15 -2.61 -4.52 -13.51
CA THR A 15 -2.79 -3.92 -14.84
C THR A 15 -2.34 -2.47 -14.88
N ILE A 16 -2.26 -1.81 -13.73
CA ILE A 16 -1.83 -0.42 -13.57
C ILE A 16 -0.95 -0.23 -12.33
N ASP A 17 0.08 0.59 -12.45
CA ASP A 17 0.95 1.00 -11.33
C ASP A 17 0.53 2.40 -10.82
N LEU A 18 0.01 2.48 -9.61
CA LEU A 18 -0.41 3.73 -9.00
C LEU A 18 0.69 4.28 -8.09
N PHE A 19 0.79 5.62 -8.07
CA PHE A 19 1.79 6.38 -7.30
C PHE A 19 3.22 6.22 -7.84
N SER A 20 3.37 6.00 -9.14
CA SER A 20 4.65 5.93 -9.84
C SER A 20 4.80 7.06 -10.86
N GLN A 21 6.05 7.28 -11.26
CA GLN A 21 6.52 8.25 -12.25
C GLN A 21 7.01 7.52 -13.51
N HIS A 22 7.16 8.22 -14.63
CA HIS A 22 7.60 7.63 -15.89
C HIS A 22 8.95 6.89 -15.78
N ILE A 23 9.82 7.33 -14.86
CA ILE A 23 11.16 6.75 -14.68
C ILE A 23 11.18 5.50 -13.78
N ASN A 24 10.13 5.27 -12.99
CA ASN A 24 10.13 4.23 -11.95
C ASN A 24 8.87 3.35 -11.93
N ASN A 25 8.01 3.47 -12.96
CA ASN A 25 6.85 2.62 -13.13
C ASN A 25 7.25 1.16 -13.37
N LEU A 26 6.48 0.26 -12.76
CA LEU A 26 6.64 -1.19 -12.85
C LEU A 26 5.76 -1.79 -13.95
N LEU A 27 4.80 -1.01 -14.45
CA LEU A 27 3.83 -1.40 -15.48
C LEU A 27 3.73 -0.33 -16.57
N PRO A 28 3.44 -0.72 -17.83
CA PRO A 28 3.29 0.25 -18.93
C PRO A 28 2.20 1.30 -18.69
N ARG A 29 1.12 0.92 -17.99
CA ARG A 29 0.07 1.84 -17.54
C ARG A 29 0.40 2.26 -16.10
N PHE A 30 0.42 3.56 -15.84
CA PHE A 30 0.66 4.08 -14.50
C PHE A 30 -0.04 5.43 -14.25
N MET A 31 -0.16 5.81 -12.97
CA MET A 31 -0.66 7.14 -12.56
C MET A 31 0.25 7.73 -11.48
N SER A 32 0.59 9.02 -11.65
CA SER A 32 1.39 9.80 -10.69
C SER A 32 0.50 10.72 -9.85
N THR A 33 0.95 11.06 -8.63
CA THR A 33 0.32 12.11 -7.80
C THR A 33 0.88 13.49 -8.07
N ILE A 34 1.97 13.62 -8.81
CA ILE A 34 2.64 14.89 -9.11
C ILE A 34 2.48 15.18 -10.60
N ARG A 35 2.09 16.42 -10.93
CA ARG A 35 2.14 16.99 -12.29
C ARG A 35 3.58 17.04 -12.77
N GLU A 36 3.97 16.07 -13.58
CA GLU A 36 5.22 16.14 -14.35
C GLU A 36 5.02 17.10 -15.53
N HIS A 37 6.08 17.82 -15.88
CA HIS A 37 6.03 18.90 -16.87
C HIS A 37 5.47 18.38 -18.21
N GLU A 38 4.42 19.05 -18.70
CA GLU A 38 3.78 18.86 -20.02
C GLU A 38 3.01 17.56 -20.28
N GLU A 39 3.03 16.58 -19.39
CA GLU A 39 2.12 15.44 -19.43
C GLU A 39 1.04 15.58 -18.36
N ILE A 40 -0.21 15.25 -18.74
CA ILE A 40 -1.36 15.27 -17.84
C ILE A 40 -1.09 14.26 -16.72
N ALA A 41 -0.51 14.67 -15.59
CA ALA A 41 -0.50 13.80 -14.44
C ALA A 41 -1.92 13.73 -13.91
N ILE A 42 -2.49 12.56 -14.11
CA ILE A 42 -3.81 12.21 -13.66
C ILE A 42 -3.67 11.84 -12.19
N ASP A 43 -4.17 12.70 -11.30
CA ASP A 43 -4.18 12.46 -9.86
C ASP A 43 -4.82 11.09 -9.57
N ALA A 44 -3.99 10.13 -9.15
CA ALA A 44 -4.39 8.74 -8.91
C ALA A 44 -5.56 8.63 -7.93
N LEU A 45 -5.66 9.54 -6.94
CA LEU A 45 -6.73 9.55 -5.95
C LEU A 45 -8.05 10.11 -6.50
N ASN A 46 -8.02 10.87 -7.59
CA ASN A 46 -9.22 11.44 -8.22
C ASN A 46 -9.78 10.55 -9.34
N GLN A 47 -9.12 9.44 -9.70
CA GLN A 47 -9.58 8.55 -10.76
C GLN A 47 -10.43 7.39 -10.26
N THR A 48 -11.21 6.81 -11.18
CA THR A 48 -11.88 5.53 -10.93
C THR A 48 -10.91 4.38 -11.22
N TRP A 49 -10.89 3.39 -10.34
CA TRP A 49 -10.05 2.19 -10.40
C TRP A 49 -10.85 0.92 -10.77
N LYS A 50 -12.18 1.02 -10.92
CA LYS A 50 -13.16 -0.08 -11.07
C LYS A 50 -12.99 -1.04 -12.27
N MET A 51 -11.97 -0.87 -13.11
CA MET A 51 -11.68 -1.75 -14.26
C MET A 51 -10.22 -2.20 -14.31
N GLU A 52 -9.48 -1.94 -13.25
CA GLU A 52 -8.05 -2.24 -13.15
C GLU A 52 -7.82 -3.14 -11.93
N ILE A 53 -6.67 -3.82 -11.90
CA ILE A 53 -6.11 -4.44 -10.70
C ILE A 53 -4.88 -3.61 -10.33
N PRO A 54 -5.01 -2.62 -9.43
CA PRO A 54 -3.93 -1.71 -9.11
C PRO A 54 -2.81 -2.39 -8.33
N TRP A 55 -1.59 -2.09 -8.73
CA TRP A 55 -0.42 -2.12 -7.85
C TRP A 55 -0.28 -0.75 -7.19
N ILE A 56 -0.31 -0.69 -5.87
CA ILE A 56 -0.33 0.55 -5.11
C ILE A 56 0.91 0.62 -4.21
N HIS A 57 1.78 1.59 -4.47
CA HIS A 57 2.90 1.92 -3.59
C HIS A 57 2.87 3.41 -3.23
N PRO A 58 1.93 3.82 -2.36
CA PRO A 58 1.67 5.22 -2.11
C PRO A 58 2.71 5.82 -1.16
N PRO A 59 2.96 7.14 -1.25
CA PRO A 59 3.57 7.87 -0.16
C PRO A 59 2.84 7.61 1.16
N ILE A 60 3.56 7.41 2.27
CA ILE A 60 3.00 6.99 3.56
C ILE A 60 1.85 7.89 4.03
N HIS A 61 1.97 9.21 3.84
CA HIS A 61 0.93 10.17 4.24
C HIS A 61 -0.38 10.06 3.44
N LEU A 62 -0.38 9.33 2.31
CA LEU A 62 -1.57 9.06 1.50
C LEU A 62 -2.19 7.69 1.78
N LEU A 63 -1.57 6.84 2.60
CA LEU A 63 -2.12 5.52 2.94
C LEU A 63 -3.58 5.59 3.46
N PRO A 64 -3.97 6.53 4.35
CA PRO A 64 -5.36 6.64 4.77
C PRO A 64 -6.32 6.98 3.63
N ALA A 65 -5.92 7.87 2.70
CA ALA A 65 -6.75 8.23 1.56
C ALA A 65 -6.89 7.07 0.56
N VAL A 66 -5.82 6.28 0.39
CA VAL A 66 -5.83 5.07 -0.44
C VAL A 66 -6.75 4.01 0.16
N GLN A 67 -6.67 3.75 1.46
CA GLN A 67 -7.53 2.78 2.14
C GLN A 67 -9.01 3.15 1.95
N LYS A 68 -9.39 4.41 2.21
CA LYS A 68 -10.76 4.89 2.03
C LYS A 68 -11.25 4.68 0.60
N LYS A 69 -10.38 4.88 -0.38
CA LYS A 69 -10.72 4.71 -1.79
C LYS A 69 -10.89 3.25 -2.20
N ILE A 70 -10.10 2.33 -1.62
CA ILE A 70 -10.27 0.88 -1.82
C ILE A 70 -11.63 0.45 -1.28
N GLU A 71 -11.99 0.93 -0.09
CA GLU A 71 -13.28 0.70 0.54
C GLU A 71 -14.43 1.24 -0.33
N GLU A 72 -14.38 2.52 -0.71
CA GLU A 72 -15.44 3.16 -1.52
C GLU A 72 -15.67 2.50 -2.89
N GLN A 73 -14.61 1.96 -3.51
CA GLN A 73 -14.70 1.43 -4.86
C GLN A 73 -14.92 -0.08 -4.94
N HIS A 74 -14.76 -0.80 -3.82
CA HIS A 74 -14.98 -2.25 -3.75
C HIS A 74 -14.19 -3.00 -4.84
N ILE A 75 -12.88 -2.77 -4.87
CA ILE A 75 -11.97 -3.28 -5.91
C ILE A 75 -10.94 -4.25 -5.35
N GLU A 76 -10.38 -5.06 -6.24
CA GLU A 76 -9.23 -5.90 -5.96
C GLU A 76 -7.92 -5.11 -6.16
N VAL A 77 -7.06 -5.06 -5.14
CA VAL A 77 -5.78 -4.33 -5.22
C VAL A 77 -4.64 -5.08 -4.54
N MET A 78 -3.42 -4.81 -5.00
CA MET A 78 -2.19 -5.11 -4.25
C MET A 78 -1.60 -3.82 -3.72
N ILE A 79 -1.51 -3.68 -2.40
CA ILE A 79 -0.92 -2.52 -1.75
C ILE A 79 0.35 -2.88 -1.00
N ILE A 80 1.37 -2.06 -1.16
CA ILE A 80 2.62 -2.12 -0.39
C ILE A 80 2.56 -1.08 0.72
N ALA A 81 2.74 -1.51 1.96
CA ALA A 81 2.76 -0.62 3.12
C ALA A 81 3.78 -1.09 4.17
N PRO A 82 4.29 -0.19 5.02
CA PRO A 82 5.15 -0.56 6.14
C PRO A 82 4.36 -1.31 7.22
N LEU A 83 5.02 -2.20 7.96
CA LEU A 83 4.43 -2.87 9.13
C LEU A 83 4.42 -1.94 10.34
N TRP A 84 3.40 -1.08 10.47
CA TRP A 84 3.24 -0.15 11.60
C TRP A 84 1.95 -0.42 12.39
N PRO A 85 1.96 -1.36 13.36
CA PRO A 85 0.79 -1.73 14.16
C PRO A 85 0.08 -0.59 14.88
N CYS A 86 0.80 0.48 15.20
CA CYS A 86 0.24 1.63 15.91
C CYS A 86 -0.55 2.60 14.99
N GLN A 87 -0.63 2.33 13.69
CA GLN A 87 -1.39 3.17 12.76
C GLN A 87 -2.75 2.58 12.46
N ILE A 88 -3.77 3.43 12.40
CA ILE A 88 -5.16 3.02 12.13
C ILE A 88 -5.26 2.31 10.77
N TRP A 89 -4.67 2.91 9.72
CA TRP A 89 -4.67 2.33 8.37
C TRP A 89 -4.06 0.92 8.35
N TYR A 90 -3.11 0.61 9.22
CA TYR A 90 -2.49 -0.72 9.24
C TYR A 90 -3.48 -1.78 9.73
N SER A 91 -4.23 -1.49 10.79
CA SER A 91 -5.25 -2.39 11.32
C SER A 91 -6.34 -2.67 10.28
N GLU A 92 -6.77 -1.66 9.53
CA GLU A 92 -7.72 -1.80 8.42
C GLU A 92 -7.16 -2.73 7.33
N LEU A 93 -5.91 -2.50 6.89
CA LEU A 93 -5.28 -3.38 5.91
C LEU A 93 -5.17 -4.83 6.43
N VAL A 94 -4.85 -5.03 7.70
CA VAL A 94 -4.73 -6.36 8.30
C VAL A 94 -6.08 -7.06 8.43
N ASN A 95 -7.14 -6.33 8.77
CA ASN A 95 -8.47 -6.90 8.97
C ASN A 95 -9.13 -7.28 7.64
N GLU A 96 -8.85 -6.54 6.56
CA GLU A 96 -9.56 -6.66 5.29
C GLU A 96 -8.80 -7.42 4.19
N ASN A 97 -7.51 -7.70 4.40
CA ASN A 97 -6.75 -8.42 3.38
C ASN A 97 -7.19 -9.90 3.28
N VAL A 98 -7.13 -10.41 2.05
CA VAL A 98 -7.28 -11.84 1.76
C VAL A 98 -5.95 -12.57 1.90
N GLN A 99 -4.85 -11.87 1.60
CA GLN A 99 -3.51 -12.42 1.70
C GLN A 99 -2.51 -11.32 2.02
N SER A 100 -1.51 -11.63 2.84
CA SER A 100 -0.38 -10.75 3.08
C SER A 100 0.95 -11.47 2.92
N PHE A 101 2.01 -10.74 2.56
CA PHE A 101 3.35 -11.28 2.41
C PHE A 101 4.41 -10.27 2.85
N ILE A 102 5.24 -10.67 3.83
CA ILE A 102 6.28 -9.83 4.41
C ILE A 102 7.55 -9.94 3.58
N HIS A 103 8.06 -8.82 3.07
CA HIS A 103 9.27 -8.75 2.23
C HIS A 103 10.57 -8.61 3.03
N GLY A 104 10.46 -8.39 4.35
CA GLY A 104 11.60 -8.14 5.24
C GLY A 104 11.98 -6.66 5.36
N TRP A 105 13.21 -6.39 5.82
CA TRP A 105 13.74 -5.03 5.96
C TRP A 105 14.20 -4.51 4.60
N ARG A 106 13.89 -3.26 4.26
CA ARG A 106 14.36 -2.70 2.99
C ARG A 106 14.96 -1.31 3.17
N ASN A 107 16.28 -1.25 3.02
CA ASN A 107 17.06 0.00 3.03
C ASN A 107 16.88 0.85 1.75
N GLN A 108 16.26 0.31 0.69
CA GLN A 108 16.15 0.96 -0.64
C GLN A 108 14.86 1.78 -0.86
N ILE A 109 13.87 1.73 0.04
CA ILE A 109 12.69 2.63 -0.06
C ILE A 109 13.01 4.02 0.51
N LEU A 110 14.13 4.14 1.23
CA LEU A 110 14.57 5.37 1.88
C LEU A 110 15.07 6.46 0.93
N GLU A 111 15.39 6.18 -0.35
CA GLU A 111 15.88 7.23 -1.26
C GLU A 111 14.80 8.29 -1.57
N LEU A 112 13.53 7.91 -1.71
CA LEU A 112 12.42 8.86 -1.91
C LEU A 112 12.01 9.56 -0.59
N GLU A 113 12.32 8.94 0.56
CA GLU A 113 11.97 9.42 1.90
C GLU A 113 13.05 10.32 2.53
N THR A 114 14.22 10.47 1.89
CA THR A 114 15.26 11.42 2.34
C THR A 114 14.74 12.85 2.49
N SER A 115 13.72 13.24 1.72
CA SER A 115 13.01 14.52 1.84
C SER A 115 12.19 14.64 3.15
N LEU A 116 11.60 13.54 3.63
CA LEU A 116 10.81 13.50 4.87
C LEU A 116 11.68 13.43 6.12
N ILE A 117 12.88 12.84 6.04
CA ILE A 117 13.88 12.86 7.12
C ILE A 117 14.28 14.31 7.46
N LYS A 118 14.26 15.22 6.49
CA LYS A 118 14.47 16.66 6.70
C LYS A 118 13.42 17.31 7.61
N LYS A 119 12.28 16.63 7.87
CA LYS A 119 11.20 17.07 8.78
C LYS A 119 11.20 16.37 10.15
N ASN A 120 12.30 15.74 10.59
CA ASN A 120 12.42 15.12 11.92
C ASN A 120 11.39 14.00 12.22
N LEU A 121 10.79 13.39 11.20
CA LEU A 121 10.02 12.16 11.36
C LEU A 121 11.02 11.00 11.38
N LYS A 122 11.43 10.58 12.58
CA LYS A 122 12.32 9.44 12.79
C LYS A 122 11.56 8.16 12.42
N LEU A 123 11.55 7.82 11.13
CA LEU A 123 10.97 6.58 10.63
C LEU A 123 11.79 5.43 11.22
N SER A 124 11.18 4.64 12.10
CA SER A 124 11.78 3.38 12.54
C SER A 124 11.99 2.53 11.28
N SER A 125 13.17 1.96 11.12
CA SER A 125 13.37 0.96 10.07
C SER A 125 12.28 -0.09 10.27
N SER A 126 11.40 -0.22 9.29
CA SER A 126 10.23 -1.07 9.40
C SER A 126 10.25 -2.04 8.25
N LYS A 127 9.83 -3.27 8.54
CA LYS A 127 9.63 -4.28 7.52
C LYS A 127 8.48 -3.83 6.62
N ILE A 128 8.55 -4.18 5.34
CA ILE A 128 7.50 -3.88 4.37
C ILE A 128 6.67 -5.13 4.13
N CYS A 129 5.37 -4.94 3.94
CA CYS A 129 4.42 -5.98 3.63
C CYS A 129 3.61 -5.62 2.39
N SER A 130 3.31 -6.62 1.58
CA SER A 130 2.26 -6.55 0.57
C SER A 130 0.97 -7.10 1.15
N PHE A 131 -0.15 -6.43 0.87
CA PHE A 131 -1.50 -6.89 1.17
C PHE A 131 -2.29 -6.99 -0.13
N LEU A 132 -2.99 -8.10 -0.29
CA LEU A 132 -4.02 -8.30 -1.29
C LEU A 132 -5.38 -7.99 -0.66
N MET A 133 -6.05 -6.97 -1.19
CA MET A 133 -7.46 -6.68 -0.86
C MET A 133 -8.35 -7.23 -1.97
N ASP A 134 -9.42 -7.91 -1.61
CA ASP A 134 -10.45 -8.33 -2.56
C ASP A 134 -11.82 -8.00 -1.94
N ARG A 135 -12.30 -6.80 -2.31
CA ARG A 135 -13.63 -6.28 -2.00
C ARG A 135 -14.55 -6.31 -3.24
N GLY A 136 -14.31 -7.20 -4.22
CA GLY A 136 -15.15 -7.30 -5.42
C GLY A 136 -16.65 -7.47 -5.09
N PRO A 137 -17.57 -7.21 -6.05
CA PRO A 137 -19.01 -7.01 -5.81
C PRO A 137 -19.83 -8.24 -5.37
N GLY A 138 -19.28 -9.13 -4.55
CA GLY A 138 -19.94 -10.33 -4.03
C GLY A 138 -19.70 -10.64 -2.55
N LYS A 139 -19.13 -9.72 -1.77
CA LYS A 139 -18.95 -9.89 -0.31
C LYS A 139 -19.80 -8.86 0.44
N GLU A 140 -20.94 -9.29 0.98
CA GLU A 140 -21.75 -8.49 1.91
C GLU A 140 -20.96 -8.24 3.21
N GLU A 141 -21.04 -7.01 3.72
CA GLU A 141 -20.36 -6.57 4.94
C GLU A 141 -21.08 -7.10 6.19
N ASP A 142 -20.51 -8.13 6.83
CA ASP A 142 -20.82 -8.44 8.22
C ASP A 142 -20.04 -7.48 9.13
N THR A 143 -20.75 -6.48 9.64
CA THR A 143 -20.21 -5.43 10.52
C THR A 143 -19.80 -6.04 11.87
N HIS A 144 -18.51 -6.12 12.17
CA HIS A 144 -18.01 -6.43 13.50
C HIS A 144 -17.23 -5.22 14.05
N ASP A 145 -17.89 -4.47 14.94
CA ASP A 145 -17.29 -3.44 15.78
C ASP A 145 -16.26 -4.08 16.72
N GLY A 146 -15.00 -3.70 16.55
CA GLY A 146 -13.90 -4.12 17.42
C GLY A 146 -12.78 -3.10 17.39
N LEU A 147 -12.88 -2.07 18.24
CA LEU A 147 -11.75 -1.20 18.58
C LEU A 147 -10.66 -2.06 19.24
N ASN A 148 -9.70 -2.51 18.44
CA ASN A 148 -8.57 -3.29 18.92
C ASN A 148 -7.45 -2.37 19.37
N GLU A 149 -7.30 -2.29 20.70
CA GLU A 149 -6.16 -1.70 21.38
C GLU A 149 -4.84 -2.29 20.85
N CYS A 150 -3.86 -1.41 20.65
CA CYS A 150 -2.53 -1.74 20.15
C CYS A 150 -1.81 -2.68 21.14
N LYS A 151 -1.90 -3.99 20.94
CA LYS A 151 -1.13 -4.97 21.72
C LYS A 151 0.32 -4.98 21.24
N THR A 152 1.19 -4.44 22.07
CA THR A 152 2.65 -4.57 21.99
C THR A 152 3.03 -6.05 22.04
N TYR A 153 3.65 -6.58 20.98
CA TYR A 153 4.29 -7.89 21.03
C TYR A 153 5.65 -7.81 21.73
N PRO A 154 6.07 -8.83 22.51
CA PRO A 154 7.28 -8.76 23.31
C PRO A 154 8.54 -8.77 22.44
N GLN A 155 9.55 -8.01 22.85
CA GLN A 155 10.88 -8.00 22.25
C GLN A 155 11.49 -9.41 22.36
N GLU A 156 11.90 -9.98 21.22
CA GLU A 156 12.68 -11.22 21.17
C GLU A 156 13.94 -11.04 22.03
N GLN A 157 14.04 -11.85 23.09
CA GLN A 157 15.27 -11.97 23.88
C GLN A 157 16.27 -12.80 23.09
N GLN A 158 17.40 -12.17 22.81
CA GLN A 158 18.58 -12.75 22.20
C GLN A 158 19.22 -13.74 23.18
N ILE A 159 19.45 -14.98 22.74
CA ILE A 159 20.41 -15.92 23.34
C ILE A 159 21.54 -16.10 22.34
#